data_AF-A0A969CN67-F1
#
_entry.id   AF-A0A969CN67-F1
#
_cell.length_a   1.000
_cell.length_b   1.000
_cell.length_c   1.000
_cell.angle_alpha   90.00
_cell.angle_beta   90.00
_cell.angle_gamma   90.00
#
_symmetry.space_group_name_H-M   'P 1'
#
loop_
_entity.id
_entity.type
_entity.pdbx_description
1 polymer ?
#
loop_
_entity_poly.entity_id
_entity_poly.type
_entity_poly.pdbx_seq_one_letter_code
_entity_poly.pdbx_strand_id
1 'polypeptide(L)'
;MYAPTDQRGQSKLKILQQLIPNTPALPIGQFSMIVADPPWSYNLRETDATHRGRCPYPSMTDAQIKTMPVGAIAAEQAYLLLWTTNNHLRLAFEVVDTWGFEYKALHTWVKTTKVGDKIRFGIGHYGRNCTEHLLICRKGNAPSFTALGLTDIPTAFHAPPCAHSEKPEAFYGMAERLAEALGGDRIELFARQARPGWQVWGAESGREKC
;
A
#
# COMPACT_ATOMS: atom_id res chain seq x y z
N MET A 1 17.35 -1.38 -14.84
CA MET A 1 17.42 -0.12 -15.64
C MET A 1 16.44 -0.31 -16.77
N TYR A 2 15.46 0.58 -16.99
CA TYR A 2 14.76 0.54 -18.29
C TYR A 2 15.82 0.80 -19.35
N ALA A 3 15.77 0.04 -20.45
CA ALA A 3 16.71 0.26 -21.53
C ALA A 3 16.64 1.75 -21.95
N PRO A 4 17.78 2.40 -22.26
CA PRO A 4 17.80 3.79 -22.74
C PRO A 4 16.87 4.04 -23.95
N THR A 5 16.47 2.97 -24.62
CA THR A 5 15.60 2.92 -25.79
C THR A 5 14.10 2.84 -25.47
N ASP A 6 13.70 2.61 -24.21
CA ASP A 6 12.28 2.58 -23.82
C ASP A 6 11.73 3.99 -23.57
N GLN A 7 11.33 4.65 -24.66
CA GLN A 7 10.74 6.00 -24.63
C GLN A 7 9.47 6.07 -23.77
N ARG A 8 8.71 4.98 -23.61
CA ARG A 8 7.45 4.96 -22.84
C ARG A 8 7.73 4.84 -21.34
N GLY A 9 8.72 4.05 -20.94
CA GLY A 9 9.22 3.95 -19.56
C GLY A 9 9.88 5.25 -19.08
N GLN A 10 10.71 5.88 -19.93
CA GLN A 10 11.37 7.16 -19.61
C GLN A 10 10.38 8.33 -19.49
N SER A 11 9.30 8.33 -20.29
CA SER A 11 8.24 9.35 -20.19
C SER A 11 7.43 9.23 -18.89
N LYS A 12 7.17 8.01 -18.41
CA LYS A 12 6.50 7.76 -17.11
C LYS A 12 7.39 8.13 -15.92
N LEU A 13 8.70 7.98 -16.03
CA LEU A 13 9.68 8.41 -15.02
C LEU A 13 9.80 9.93 -14.89
N LYS A 14 9.67 10.68 -16.01
CA LYS A 14 9.60 12.16 -15.97
C LYS A 14 8.33 12.69 -15.29
N ILE A 15 7.20 11.99 -15.44
CA ILE A 15 5.93 12.36 -14.80
C ILE A 15 6.05 12.22 -13.27
N LEU A 16 6.77 11.22 -12.75
CA LEU A 16 6.98 10.99 -11.31
C LEU A 16 7.64 12.15 -10.57
N GLN A 17 8.57 12.89 -11.20
CA GLN A 17 9.28 14.01 -10.57
C GLN A 17 8.35 15.21 -10.27
N GLN A 18 7.13 15.24 -10.82
CA GLN A 18 6.18 16.35 -10.69
C GLN A 18 5.00 16.06 -9.77
N LEU A 19 4.80 14.82 -9.30
CA LEU A 19 3.55 14.42 -8.63
C LEU A 19 3.56 14.64 -7.10
N ILE A 20 4.73 14.61 -6.46
CA ILE A 20 4.90 14.93 -5.02
C ILE A 20 6.26 15.63 -4.84
N PRO A 21 6.32 16.88 -4.36
CA PRO A 21 7.60 17.54 -4.09
C PRO A 21 8.49 16.69 -3.18
N ASN A 22 9.79 16.60 -3.51
CA ASN A 22 10.81 15.90 -2.73
C ASN A 22 10.68 14.36 -2.61
N THR A 23 9.89 13.70 -3.47
CA THR A 23 9.85 12.23 -3.47
C THR A 23 10.90 11.65 -4.43
N PRO A 24 11.73 10.67 -4.00
CA PRO A 24 12.74 10.09 -4.87
C PRO A 24 12.11 9.36 -6.05
N ALA A 25 12.85 9.18 -7.14
CA ALA A 25 12.41 8.30 -8.22
C ALA A 25 12.09 6.90 -7.67
N LEU A 26 11.08 6.23 -8.23
CA LEU A 26 10.82 4.83 -7.88
C LEU A 26 12.09 4.00 -8.17
N PRO A 27 12.48 3.11 -7.25
CA PRO A 27 13.68 2.33 -7.44
C PRO A 27 13.50 1.41 -8.64
N ILE A 28 14.62 1.12 -9.28
CA ILE A 28 14.65 0.23 -10.43
C ILE A 28 14.92 -1.17 -9.89
N GLY A 29 13.93 -2.05 -9.99
CA GLY A 29 14.01 -3.44 -9.55
C GLY A 29 12.89 -4.29 -10.16
N GLN A 30 12.93 -5.59 -9.91
CA GLN A 30 11.86 -6.54 -10.21
C GLN A 30 11.39 -7.17 -8.90
N PHE A 31 10.46 -6.52 -8.22
CA PHE A 31 9.98 -6.96 -6.92
C PHE A 31 8.96 -8.09 -7.07
N SER A 32 9.18 -9.20 -6.36
CA SER A 32 8.22 -10.30 -6.26
C SER A 32 7.03 -9.93 -5.37
N MET A 33 7.21 -8.95 -4.47
CA MET A 33 6.15 -8.44 -3.61
C MET A 33 6.25 -6.92 -3.41
N ILE A 34 5.13 -6.25 -3.60
CA ILE A 34 4.98 -4.80 -3.42
C ILE A 34 3.88 -4.56 -2.39
N VAL A 35 4.19 -3.82 -1.33
CA VAL A 35 3.20 -3.24 -0.42
C VAL A 35 3.01 -1.77 -0.77
N ALA A 36 1.78 -1.30 -0.81
CA ALA A 36 1.50 0.12 -1.03
C ALA A 36 0.37 0.61 -0.11
N ASP A 37 0.60 1.74 0.55
CA ASP A 37 -0.44 2.52 1.26
C ASP A 37 -0.50 3.95 0.69
N PRO A 38 -1.14 4.15 -0.47
CA PRO A 38 -1.17 5.46 -1.11
C PRO A 38 -1.80 6.53 -0.20
N PRO A 39 -1.33 7.79 -0.27
CA PRO A 39 -1.90 8.90 0.48
C PRO A 39 -3.22 9.35 -0.19
N TRP A 40 -4.26 8.53 -0.06
CA TRP A 40 -5.58 8.75 -0.64
C TRP A 40 -6.13 10.16 -0.33
N SER A 41 -6.62 10.86 -1.35
CA SER A 41 -7.22 12.20 -1.18
C SER A 41 -8.55 12.14 -0.44
N TYR A 42 -8.77 13.06 0.50
CA TYR A 42 -10.06 13.17 1.19
C TYR A 42 -10.51 14.61 1.09
N ASN A 43 -11.37 14.93 0.11
CA ASN A 43 -11.86 16.28 -0.15
C ASN A 43 -12.28 17.02 1.15
N LEU A 44 -13.10 16.38 2.00
CA LEU A 44 -13.57 16.99 3.26
C LEU A 44 -12.45 17.26 4.29
N ARG A 45 -11.37 16.46 4.31
CA ARG A 45 -10.23 16.68 5.20
C ARG A 45 -9.34 17.83 4.72
N GLU A 46 -9.37 18.12 3.42
CA GLU A 46 -8.57 19.14 2.78
C GLU A 46 -9.27 20.51 2.81
N THR A 47 -10.60 20.53 2.63
CA THR A 47 -11.39 21.78 2.48
C THR A 47 -12.01 22.30 3.78
N ASP A 48 -12.11 21.49 4.84
CA ASP A 48 -12.65 21.91 6.14
C ASP A 48 -11.56 21.91 7.22
N ALA A 49 -11.17 23.11 7.64
CA ALA A 49 -10.14 23.33 8.65
C ALA A 49 -10.51 22.79 10.05
N THR A 50 -11.79 22.52 10.30
CA THR A 50 -12.31 22.00 11.58
C THR A 50 -12.50 20.48 11.59
N HIS A 51 -12.23 19.81 10.47
CA HIS A 51 -12.50 18.39 10.33
C HIS A 51 -11.59 17.54 11.24
N ARG A 52 -12.21 16.77 12.14
CA ARG A 52 -11.54 15.95 13.19
C ARG A 52 -10.59 14.86 12.66
N GLY A 53 -10.59 14.60 11.35
CA GLY A 53 -9.73 13.62 10.69
C GLY A 53 -8.63 14.21 9.80
N ARG A 54 -8.31 15.51 9.92
CA ARG A 54 -7.28 16.16 9.12
C ARG A 54 -5.94 15.44 9.25
N CYS A 55 -5.30 15.19 8.11
CA CYS A 55 -3.97 14.59 8.06
C CYS A 55 -2.96 15.71 7.71
N PRO A 56 -1.83 15.84 8.42
CA PRO A 56 -0.86 16.91 8.17
C PRO A 56 0.02 16.68 6.93
N TYR A 57 -0.22 15.61 6.17
CA TYR A 57 0.61 15.22 5.01
C TYR A 57 -0.13 15.48 3.70
N PRO A 58 0.58 15.87 2.62
CA PRO A 58 -0.03 16.07 1.32
C PRO A 58 -0.60 14.75 0.81
N SER A 59 -1.87 14.79 0.39
CA SER A 59 -2.51 13.71 -0.35
C SER A 59 -2.03 13.69 -1.80
N MET A 60 -2.31 12.59 -2.50
CA MET A 60 -2.22 12.52 -3.95
C MET A 60 -3.62 12.50 -4.55
N THR A 61 -3.80 13.19 -5.68
CA THR A 61 -5.04 13.06 -6.44
C THR A 61 -5.14 11.67 -7.07
N ASP A 62 -6.36 11.24 -7.34
CA ASP A 62 -6.66 9.94 -7.94
C ASP A 62 -5.87 9.70 -9.24
N ALA A 63 -5.70 10.76 -10.05
CA ALA A 63 -4.92 10.69 -11.28
C ALA A 63 -3.43 10.46 -11.00
N GLN A 64 -2.87 11.08 -9.96
CA GLN A 64 -1.47 10.90 -9.58
C GLN A 64 -1.21 9.47 -9.08
N ILE A 65 -2.12 8.91 -8.27
CA ILE A 65 -2.01 7.53 -7.77
C ILE A 65 -2.07 6.55 -8.94
N LYS A 66 -3.08 6.68 -9.81
CA LYS A 66 -3.26 5.79 -10.97
C LYS A 66 -2.08 5.84 -11.95
N THR A 67 -1.43 6.99 -12.12
CA THR A 67 -0.33 7.15 -13.08
C THR A 67 1.02 6.64 -12.58
N MET A 68 1.14 6.23 -11.32
CA MET A 68 2.36 5.63 -10.81
C MET A 68 2.73 4.35 -11.58
N PRO A 69 3.98 4.18 -12.01
CA PRO A 69 4.40 3.01 -12.78
C PRO A 69 4.72 1.80 -11.88
N VAL A 70 3.86 1.48 -10.90
CA VAL A 70 4.08 0.37 -9.95
C VAL A 70 4.18 -0.97 -10.67
N GLY A 71 3.36 -1.20 -11.70
CA GLY A 71 3.44 -2.42 -12.51
C GLY A 71 4.78 -2.61 -13.23
N ALA A 72 5.54 -1.54 -13.42
CA ALA A 72 6.79 -1.57 -14.18
C ALA A 72 8.01 -1.92 -13.30
N ILE A 73 7.89 -1.77 -11.97
CA ILE A 73 8.89 -2.25 -10.99
C ILE A 73 8.56 -3.66 -10.45
N ALA A 74 7.39 -4.20 -10.81
CA ALA A 74 6.98 -5.55 -10.43
C ALA A 74 7.63 -6.59 -11.34
N ALA A 75 8.10 -7.70 -10.75
CA ALA A 75 8.53 -8.88 -11.48
C ALA A 75 7.40 -9.41 -12.40
N GLU A 76 7.73 -10.33 -13.32
CA GLU A 76 6.73 -10.97 -14.20
C GLU A 76 5.65 -11.70 -13.41
N GLN A 77 6.05 -12.31 -12.29
CA GLN A 77 5.18 -12.94 -11.31
C GLN A 77 5.38 -12.21 -9.99
N ALA A 78 4.36 -11.46 -9.55
CA ALA A 78 4.48 -10.62 -8.37
C ALA A 78 3.15 -10.49 -7.62
N TYR A 79 3.25 -10.16 -6.34
CA TYR A 79 2.12 -9.77 -5.50
C TYR A 79 2.08 -8.26 -5.29
N LEU A 80 0.88 -7.70 -5.30
CA LEU A 80 0.57 -6.36 -4.81
C LEU A 80 -0.36 -6.47 -3.60
N LEU A 81 0.08 -5.91 -2.48
CA LEU A 81 -0.64 -5.77 -1.23
C LEU A 81 -1.02 -4.30 -1.09
N LEU A 82 -2.23 -3.94 -1.55
CA LEU A 82 -2.68 -2.55 -1.63
C LEU A 82 -3.63 -2.21 -0.47
N TRP A 83 -3.19 -1.33 0.43
CA TRP A 83 -4.01 -0.81 1.50
C TRP A 83 -5.03 0.19 1.00
N THR A 84 -6.26 0.09 1.50
CA THR A 84 -7.36 1.00 1.20
C THR A 84 -8.31 1.13 2.39
N THR A 85 -9.26 2.04 2.25
CA THR A 85 -10.30 2.35 3.25
C THR A 85 -11.67 2.19 2.63
N ASN A 86 -12.73 2.15 3.44
CA ASN A 86 -14.11 2.07 2.94
C ASN A 86 -14.41 3.10 1.83
N ASN A 87 -13.95 4.34 2.00
CA ASN A 87 -14.22 5.41 1.04
C ASN A 87 -13.46 5.26 -0.29
N HIS A 88 -12.31 4.58 -0.29
CA HIS A 88 -11.41 4.48 -1.43
C HIS A 88 -11.46 3.13 -2.12
N LEU A 89 -12.34 2.23 -1.67
CA LEU A 89 -12.37 0.86 -2.16
C LEU A 89 -12.61 0.80 -3.68
N ARG A 90 -13.52 1.61 -4.22
CA ARG A 90 -13.78 1.70 -5.66
C ARG A 90 -12.55 2.15 -6.45
N LEU A 91 -11.90 3.24 -6.01
CA LEU A 91 -10.69 3.76 -6.64
C LEU A 91 -9.54 2.75 -6.56
N ALA A 92 -9.41 2.02 -5.45
CA ALA A 92 -8.35 1.03 -5.27
C ALA A 92 -8.43 -0.10 -6.31
N PHE A 93 -9.63 -0.52 -6.73
CA PHE A 93 -9.77 -1.46 -7.84
C PHE A 93 -9.30 -0.86 -9.17
N GLU A 94 -9.64 0.40 -9.46
CA GLU A 94 -9.13 1.08 -10.67
C GLU A 94 -7.60 1.21 -10.66
N VAL A 95 -7.00 1.42 -9.48
CA VAL A 95 -5.54 1.48 -9.28
C VAL A 95 -4.91 0.12 -9.55
N VAL A 96 -5.49 -0.97 -9.02
CA VAL A 96 -5.04 -2.35 -9.28
C VAL A 96 -5.01 -2.64 -10.78
N ASP A 97 -6.09 -2.32 -11.49
CA ASP A 97 -6.20 -2.51 -12.94
C ASP A 97 -5.15 -1.68 -13.70
N THR A 98 -5.02 -0.40 -13.35
CA THR A 98 -4.09 0.53 -14.02
C THR A 98 -2.63 0.14 -13.80
N TRP A 99 -2.30 -0.39 -12.61
CA TRP A 99 -0.97 -0.89 -12.30
C TRP A 99 -0.70 -2.28 -12.88
N GLY A 100 -1.67 -2.91 -13.57
CA GLY A 100 -1.47 -4.18 -14.27
C GLY A 100 -1.45 -5.39 -13.34
N PHE A 101 -2.21 -5.33 -12.24
CA PHE A 101 -2.44 -6.45 -11.33
C PHE A 101 -3.88 -6.94 -11.43
N GLU A 102 -4.10 -8.18 -11.01
CA GLU A 102 -5.40 -8.83 -10.93
C GLU A 102 -5.77 -9.03 -9.45
N TYR A 103 -6.93 -8.52 -9.04
CA TYR A 103 -7.45 -8.71 -7.70
C TYR A 103 -7.78 -10.19 -7.42
N LYS A 104 -7.50 -10.65 -6.19
CA LYS A 104 -7.75 -12.03 -5.74
C LYS A 104 -8.57 -12.13 -4.47
N ALA A 105 -8.26 -11.34 -3.45
CA ALA A 105 -8.93 -11.42 -2.16
C ALA A 105 -8.90 -10.09 -1.42
N LEU A 106 -9.92 -9.85 -0.59
CA LEU A 106 -9.98 -8.73 0.34
C LEU A 106 -9.59 -9.23 1.72
N HIS A 107 -8.51 -8.70 2.27
CA HIS A 107 -8.17 -8.88 3.68
C HIS A 107 -8.63 -7.66 4.47
N THR A 108 -9.11 -7.85 5.69
CA THR A 108 -9.69 -6.79 6.51
C THR A 108 -9.02 -6.71 7.87
N TRP A 109 -8.46 -5.54 8.16
CA TRP A 109 -8.04 -5.19 9.50
C TRP A 109 -9.25 -4.70 10.29
N VAL A 110 -9.70 -5.46 11.28
CA VAL A 110 -10.69 -5.02 12.27
C VAL A 110 -9.97 -4.30 13.41
N LYS A 111 -10.23 -3.00 13.54
CA LYS A 111 -9.59 -2.16 14.56
C LYS A 111 -10.20 -2.47 15.92
N THR A 112 -9.37 -2.85 16.87
CA THR A 112 -9.80 -3.12 18.25
C THR A 112 -9.37 -2.01 19.21
N THR A 113 -9.92 -2.03 20.42
CA THR A 113 -9.38 -1.30 21.58
C THR A 113 -7.94 -1.75 21.87
N LYS A 114 -7.17 -0.95 22.60
CA LYS A 114 -5.80 -1.35 23.01
C LYS A 114 -5.77 -2.65 23.80
N VAL A 115 -6.83 -2.95 24.53
CA VAL A 115 -7.02 -4.20 25.28
C VAL A 115 -7.37 -5.37 24.36
N GLY A 116 -7.86 -5.10 23.14
CA GLY A 116 -8.21 -6.12 22.15
C GLY A 116 -9.60 -6.73 22.32
N ASP A 117 -10.33 -6.35 23.37
CA ASP A 117 -11.62 -6.94 23.77
C ASP A 117 -12.81 -6.46 22.96
N LYS A 118 -12.71 -5.27 22.34
CA LYS A 118 -13.83 -4.59 21.68
C LYS A 118 -13.40 -3.98 20.35
N ILE A 119 -14.37 -3.81 19.45
CA ILE A 119 -14.18 -3.05 18.22
C ILE A 119 -14.02 -1.56 18.56
N ARG A 120 -13.03 -0.90 17.95
CA ARG A 120 -12.79 0.52 18.08
C ARG A 120 -13.49 1.29 16.95
N PHE A 121 -14.38 2.19 17.34
CA PHE A 121 -15.07 3.08 16.41
C PHE A 121 -14.24 4.32 16.06
N GLY A 122 -13.84 4.44 14.79
CA GLY A 122 -13.26 5.63 14.19
C GLY A 122 -14.33 6.65 13.76
N ILE A 123 -13.98 7.60 12.90
CA ILE A 123 -14.90 8.61 12.32
C ILE A 123 -15.57 8.02 11.08
N GLY A 124 -16.80 8.42 10.76
CA GLY A 124 -17.41 8.18 9.45
C GLY A 124 -18.86 8.67 9.38
N HIS A 125 -19.32 8.97 8.16
CA HIS A 125 -20.64 9.58 7.90
C HIS A 125 -21.75 8.53 7.72
N TYR A 126 -21.46 7.44 7.02
CA TYR A 126 -22.41 6.34 6.73
C TYR A 126 -22.21 5.13 7.66
N GLY A 127 -21.55 5.36 8.80
CA GLY A 127 -21.09 4.33 9.72
C GLY A 127 -19.76 4.73 10.36
N ARG A 128 -19.54 4.34 11.60
CA ARG A 128 -18.29 4.64 12.31
C ARG A 128 -17.21 3.66 11.83
N ASN A 129 -16.22 4.14 11.06
CA ASN A 129 -15.18 3.28 10.50
C ASN A 129 -14.46 2.48 11.58
N CYS A 130 -14.58 1.16 11.53
CA CYS A 130 -13.89 0.22 12.40
C CYS A 130 -12.90 -0.68 11.65
N THR A 131 -12.80 -0.54 10.33
CA THR A 131 -11.97 -1.39 9.47
C THR A 131 -11.03 -0.57 8.58
N GLU A 132 -9.93 -1.20 8.20
CA GLU A 132 -9.17 -0.90 6.98
C GLU A 132 -9.05 -2.18 6.15
N HIS A 133 -8.79 -2.03 4.86
CA HIS A 133 -8.82 -3.15 3.92
C HIS A 133 -7.50 -3.25 3.16
N LEU A 134 -7.15 -4.47 2.78
CA LEU A 134 -5.95 -4.80 2.04
C LEU A 134 -6.37 -5.67 0.84
N LEU A 135 -6.18 -5.14 -0.36
CA LEU A 135 -6.40 -5.91 -1.58
C LEU A 135 -5.17 -6.79 -1.83
N ILE A 136 -5.39 -8.11 -1.84
CA ILE A 136 -4.41 -9.08 -2.31
C ILE A 136 -4.58 -9.20 -3.82
N CYS A 137 -3.56 -8.78 -4.55
CA CYS A 137 -3.55 -8.79 -6.01
C CYS A 137 -2.30 -9.51 -6.51
N ARG A 138 -2.37 -10.06 -7.72
CA ARG A 138 -1.26 -10.76 -8.36
C ARG A 138 -1.01 -10.27 -9.77
N LYS A 139 0.21 -10.42 -10.25
CA LYS A 139 0.62 -10.21 -11.64
C LYS A 139 1.16 -11.52 -12.20
N GLY A 140 0.83 -11.79 -13.47
CA GLY A 140 1.20 -13.05 -14.12
C GLY A 140 0.63 -14.28 -13.39
N ASN A 141 1.41 -15.36 -13.36
CA ASN A 141 1.03 -16.64 -12.77
C ASN A 141 1.56 -16.85 -11.34
N ALA A 142 1.72 -15.77 -10.56
CA ALA A 142 2.21 -15.88 -9.18
C ALA A 142 1.38 -16.92 -8.37
N PRO A 143 2.04 -17.83 -7.64
CA PRO A 143 1.40 -18.97 -6.99
C PRO A 143 0.43 -18.50 -5.90
N SER A 144 -0.71 -19.18 -5.73
CA SER A 144 -1.65 -18.86 -4.65
C SER A 144 -1.04 -19.13 -3.26
N PHE A 145 -1.61 -18.53 -2.22
CA PHE A 145 -1.17 -18.76 -0.84
C PHE A 145 -1.17 -20.25 -0.48
N THR A 146 -2.19 -21.00 -0.91
CA THR A 146 -2.26 -22.46 -0.72
C THR A 146 -1.14 -23.21 -1.43
N ALA A 147 -0.76 -22.79 -2.63
CA ALA A 147 0.35 -23.41 -3.38
C ALA A 147 1.71 -23.12 -2.74
N LEU A 148 1.81 -22.02 -1.99
CA LEU A 148 2.96 -21.64 -1.17
C LEU A 148 2.95 -22.28 0.23
N GLY A 149 1.96 -23.13 0.56
CA GLY A 149 1.82 -23.73 1.89
C GLY A 149 1.28 -22.79 2.98
N LEU A 150 0.82 -21.60 2.61
CA LEU A 150 0.26 -20.58 3.51
C LEU A 150 -1.25 -20.78 3.70
N THR A 151 -1.65 -21.91 4.28
CA THR A 151 -3.05 -22.35 4.38
C THR A 151 -3.79 -21.82 5.63
N ASP A 152 -3.09 -21.14 6.53
CA ASP A 152 -3.58 -20.66 7.83
C ASP A 152 -3.68 -19.13 7.91
N ILE A 153 -3.47 -18.40 6.81
CA ILE A 153 -3.60 -16.93 6.78
C ILE A 153 -5.09 -16.55 6.70
N PRO A 154 -5.67 -15.90 7.72
CA PRO A 154 -7.05 -15.46 7.67
C PRO A 154 -7.22 -14.21 6.81
N THR A 155 -8.41 -14.05 6.23
CA THR A 155 -8.81 -12.83 5.51
C THR A 155 -9.23 -11.70 6.45
N ALA A 156 -9.26 -11.93 7.76
CA ALA A 156 -9.52 -10.90 8.76
C ALA A 156 -8.55 -11.03 9.93
N PHE A 157 -8.09 -9.91 10.45
CA PHE A 157 -7.25 -9.87 11.65
C PHE A 157 -7.62 -8.68 12.54
N HIS A 158 -7.44 -8.87 13.84
CA HIS A 158 -7.80 -7.92 14.87
C HIS A 158 -6.54 -7.30 15.44
N ALA A 159 -6.46 -5.97 15.44
CA ALA A 159 -5.36 -5.25 16.08
C ALA A 159 -5.78 -3.83 16.47
N PRO A 160 -5.24 -3.26 17.55
CA PRO A 160 -5.43 -1.84 17.85
C PRO A 160 -4.70 -0.97 16.82
N PRO A 161 -5.17 0.26 16.55
CA PRO A 161 -4.41 1.20 15.73
C PRO A 161 -3.11 1.64 16.42
N CYS A 162 -2.05 1.72 15.63
CA CYS A 162 -0.75 2.25 16.01
C CYS A 162 -0.68 3.79 15.83
N ALA A 163 0.52 4.37 15.92
CA ALA A 163 0.72 5.81 15.80
C ALA A 163 0.59 6.28 14.34
N HIS A 164 -0.04 7.45 14.13
CA HIS A 164 -0.28 8.02 12.79
C HIS A 164 -0.81 6.93 11.82
N SER A 165 -0.53 6.79 10.52
CA SER A 165 -1.20 5.75 9.69
C SER A 165 -0.52 4.36 9.74
N GLU A 166 0.20 4.05 10.82
CA GLU A 166 1.02 2.84 10.94
C GLU A 166 0.16 1.56 10.92
N LYS A 167 0.59 0.60 10.12
CA LYS A 167 -0.08 -0.69 9.93
C LYS A 167 0.37 -1.67 11.02
N PRO A 168 -0.51 -2.58 11.48
CA PRO A 168 -0.21 -3.43 12.62
C PRO A 168 0.82 -4.52 12.29
N GLU A 169 1.60 -4.95 13.29
CA GLU A 169 2.57 -6.04 13.12
C GLU A 169 1.95 -7.36 12.63
N ALA A 170 0.66 -7.61 12.92
CA ALA A 170 -0.07 -8.75 12.37
C ALA A 170 -0.10 -8.76 10.82
N PHE A 171 -0.17 -7.58 10.19
CA PHE A 171 -0.05 -7.47 8.74
C PHE A 171 1.37 -7.79 8.28
N TYR A 172 2.38 -7.23 8.94
CA TYR A 172 3.77 -7.43 8.55
C TYR A 172 4.20 -8.89 8.71
N GLY A 173 3.77 -9.58 9.76
CA GLY A 173 4.01 -11.02 9.92
C GLY A 173 3.39 -11.85 8.78
N MET A 174 2.21 -11.48 8.28
CA MET A 174 1.62 -12.11 7.10
C MET A 174 2.41 -11.80 5.82
N ALA A 175 2.78 -10.53 5.62
CA ALA A 175 3.52 -10.07 4.45
C ALA A 175 4.93 -10.68 4.40
N GLU A 176 5.60 -10.85 5.54
CA GLU A 176 6.92 -11.49 5.65
C GLU A 176 6.86 -12.97 5.30
N ARG A 177 5.87 -13.71 5.82
CA ARG A 177 5.64 -15.12 5.45
C ARG A 177 5.40 -15.28 3.96
N LEU A 178 4.60 -14.39 3.36
CA LEU A 178 4.37 -14.39 1.91
C LEU A 178 5.66 -14.08 1.14
N ALA A 179 6.42 -13.07 1.57
CA ALA A 179 7.68 -12.69 0.94
C ALA A 179 8.72 -13.82 0.97
N GLU A 180 8.85 -14.50 2.11
CA GLU A 180 9.76 -15.64 2.28
C GLU A 180 9.35 -16.81 1.38
N ALA A 181 8.06 -17.10 1.29
CA ALA A 181 7.56 -18.18 0.42
C ALA A 181 7.70 -17.86 -1.08
N LEU A 182 7.56 -16.58 -1.47
CA LEU A 182 7.79 -16.13 -2.85
C LEU A 182 9.28 -16.10 -3.22
N GLY A 183 10.14 -15.76 -2.26
CA GLY A 183 11.52 -15.37 -2.51
C GLY A 183 11.63 -14.04 -3.28
N GLY A 184 12.86 -13.62 -3.53
CA GLY A 184 13.15 -12.38 -4.28
C GLY A 184 12.99 -11.09 -3.48
N ASP A 185 13.12 -9.96 -4.19
CA ASP A 185 13.12 -8.63 -3.58
C ASP A 185 11.71 -8.15 -3.26
N ARG A 186 11.59 -7.40 -2.16
CA ARG A 186 10.33 -6.81 -1.68
C ARG A 186 10.46 -5.32 -1.38
N ILE A 187 9.40 -4.58 -1.65
CA ILE A 187 9.35 -3.13 -1.44
C ILE A 187 8.06 -2.68 -0.76
N GLU A 188 8.19 -1.70 0.14
CA GLU A 188 7.07 -0.94 0.71
C GLU A 188 7.08 0.49 0.14
N LEU A 189 6.03 0.82 -0.59
CA LEU A 189 5.76 2.15 -1.14
C LEU A 189 4.95 2.98 -0.13
N PHE A 190 5.30 4.25 0.00
CA PHE A 190 4.78 5.19 1.00
C PHE A 190 5.14 4.80 2.44
N ALA A 191 6.25 4.08 2.60
CA ALA A 191 6.75 3.66 3.89
C ALA A 191 7.14 4.87 4.76
N ARG A 192 6.87 4.76 6.06
CA ARG A 192 7.23 5.78 7.07
C ARG A 192 8.50 5.42 7.83
N GLN A 193 8.81 4.13 7.89
CA GLN A 193 9.95 3.60 8.62
C GLN A 193 10.65 2.54 7.79
N ALA A 194 11.96 2.45 7.94
CA ALA A 194 12.71 1.32 7.40
C ALA A 194 12.34 0.03 8.13
N ARG A 195 12.26 -1.08 7.40
CA ARG A 195 12.07 -2.42 7.97
C ARG A 195 13.18 -3.34 7.46
N PRO A 196 13.83 -4.13 8.33
CA PRO A 196 14.90 -5.04 7.91
C PRO A 196 14.48 -5.96 6.77
N GLY A 197 15.31 -6.05 5.73
CA GLY A 197 15.01 -6.86 4.55
C GLY A 197 13.91 -6.32 3.64
N TRP A 198 13.45 -5.07 3.84
CA TRP A 198 12.55 -4.39 2.93
C TRP A 198 13.25 -3.21 2.27
N GLN A 199 13.08 -3.10 0.95
CA GLN A 199 13.30 -1.82 0.31
C GLN A 199 12.14 -0.89 0.66
N VAL A 200 12.43 0.38 0.94
CA VAL A 200 11.41 1.36 1.31
C VAL A 200 11.47 2.56 0.38
N TRP A 201 10.30 3.09 0.03
CA TRP A 201 10.16 4.31 -0.77
C TRP A 201 9.09 5.20 -0.15
N GLY A 202 9.43 6.45 0.16
CA GLY A 202 8.48 7.42 0.70
C GLY A 202 9.14 8.77 0.98
N ALA A 203 8.33 9.82 1.11
CA ALA A 203 8.83 11.17 1.40
C ALA A 203 9.47 11.30 2.80
N GLU A 204 9.16 10.38 3.72
CA GLU A 204 9.67 10.41 5.10
C GLU A 204 10.74 9.35 5.38
N SER A 205 10.97 8.39 4.48
CA SER A 205 11.89 7.26 4.69
C SER A 205 13.38 7.63 4.66
N GLY A 206 13.71 8.90 4.39
CA GLY A 206 15.07 9.46 4.40
C GLY A 206 15.42 10.29 5.64
N ARG A 207 14.53 10.41 6.63
CA ARG A 207 14.89 11.06 7.90
C ARG A 207 15.63 10.05 8.77
N GLU A 208 16.94 10.22 8.93
CA GLU A 208 17.66 9.60 10.04
C GLU A 208 16.96 9.97 11.35
N LYS A 209 16.82 8.99 12.25
CA LYS A 209 16.28 9.24 13.59
C LYS A 209 17.12 10.35 14.24
N CYS A 210 16.47 11.41 14.72
CA CYS A 210 17.07 12.23 15.78
C CYS A 210 17.33 11.38 17.02
#